data_AF-A0A7W2GK38-F1
#
_entry.id   AF-A0A7W2GK38-F1
#
_cell.length_a   1.000
_cell.length_b   1.000
_cell.length_c   1.000
_cell.angle_alpha   90.00
_cell.angle_beta   90.00
_cell.angle_gamma   90.00
#
_symmetry.space_group_name_H-M   'P 1'
#
loop_
_entity.id
_entity.type
_entity.pdbx_description
1 polymer ?
#
loop_
_entity_poly.entity_id
_entity_poly.type
_entity_poly.pdbx_seq_one_letter_code
_entity_poly.pdbx_strand_id
1 'polypeptide(L)'
;MNAKPAQSQLLKLRAQDREDLKLLAPYLQDAIVSVRGLIHTPHDASFALWINRFQWEKDPITHESGVMYPRVHAGLHFAHVNQVHHQNFGHTDHAKFLNLLTCQSDEEGEVLLTFSGGVTIRLHVDKIWCHMMDMSEPWYTDQKPAHPGLYQ
;
A
#
# COMPACT_ATOMS: atom_id res chain seq x y z
N MET A 1 36.78 7.26 -2.46
CA MET A 1 35.75 8.24 -2.89
C MET A 1 34.44 7.80 -2.26
N ASN A 2 34.03 8.43 -1.16
CA ASN A 2 32.76 8.08 -0.50
C ASN A 2 31.65 8.80 -1.24
N ALA A 3 30.99 8.11 -2.17
CA ALA A 3 29.72 8.58 -2.70
C ALA A 3 28.76 8.73 -1.51
N LYS A 4 28.32 9.95 -1.23
CA LYS A 4 27.13 10.18 -0.40
C LYS A 4 26.01 9.38 -1.06
N PRO A 5 25.33 8.45 -0.37
CA PRO A 5 24.15 7.83 -0.93
C PRO A 5 23.17 8.94 -1.29
N ALA A 6 22.58 8.86 -2.48
CA ALA A 6 21.57 9.79 -2.93
C ALA A 6 20.49 9.88 -1.83
N GLN A 7 20.23 11.10 -1.35
CA GLN A 7 19.25 11.35 -0.31
C GLN A 7 17.91 10.81 -0.80
N SER A 8 17.48 9.66 -0.27
CA SER A 8 16.19 9.08 -0.61
C SER A 8 15.12 10.02 -0.06
N GLN A 9 14.56 10.86 -0.93
CA GLN A 9 13.47 11.72 -0.55
C GLN A 9 12.26 10.82 -0.26
N LEU A 10 11.90 10.72 1.02
CA LEU A 10 10.73 9.99 1.48
C LEU A 10 9.49 10.51 0.74
N LEU A 11 8.82 9.62 0.01
CA LEU A 11 7.66 9.98 -0.78
C LEU A 11 6.48 10.29 0.14
N LYS A 12 5.75 11.36 -0.18
CA LYS A 12 4.50 11.74 0.49
C LYS A 12 3.47 12.05 -0.56
N LEU A 13 2.39 11.28 -0.59
CA LEU A 13 1.28 11.45 -1.53
C LEU A 13 -0.02 11.68 -0.78
N ARG A 14 -0.93 12.40 -1.43
CA ARG A 14 -2.31 12.58 -0.96
C ARG A 14 -3.26 12.31 -2.11
N ALA A 15 -4.41 11.71 -1.80
CA ALA A 15 -5.55 11.68 -2.69
C ALA A 15 -6.79 12.26 -2.00
N GLN A 16 -7.47 13.19 -2.67
CA GLN A 16 -8.69 13.85 -2.17
C GLN A 16 -9.93 13.51 -2.99
N ASP A 17 -9.74 12.87 -4.13
CA ASP A 17 -10.81 12.38 -4.99
C ASP A 17 -10.39 11.06 -5.69
N ARG A 18 -11.28 10.58 -6.56
CA ARG A 18 -11.12 9.32 -7.30
C ARG A 18 -9.94 9.38 -8.28
N GLU A 19 -9.72 10.51 -8.93
CA GLU A 19 -8.64 10.66 -9.91
C GLU A 19 -7.28 10.71 -9.23
N ASP A 20 -7.17 11.42 -8.11
CA ASP A 20 -5.97 11.37 -7.28
C ASP A 20 -5.70 9.95 -6.78
N LEU A 21 -6.73 9.23 -6.33
CA LEU A 21 -6.58 7.87 -5.83
C LEU A 21 -6.09 6.92 -6.92
N LYS A 22 -6.57 7.07 -8.16
CA LYS A 22 -6.08 6.34 -9.33
C LYS A 22 -4.60 6.60 -9.59
N LEU A 23 -4.12 7.83 -9.39
CA LEU A 23 -2.69 8.18 -9.54
C LEU A 23 -1.82 7.66 -8.39
N LEU A 24 -2.38 7.57 -7.18
CA LEU A 24 -1.70 7.05 -5.99
C LEU A 24 -1.61 5.51 -6.00
N ALA A 25 -2.63 4.82 -6.53
CA ALA A 25 -2.74 3.36 -6.49
C ALA A 25 -1.52 2.60 -7.05
N PRO A 26 -0.89 2.99 -8.17
CA PRO A 26 0.32 2.31 -8.67
C PRO A 26 1.49 2.32 -7.67
N TYR A 27 1.61 3.35 -6.82
CA TYR A 27 2.65 3.41 -5.78
C TYR A 27 2.40 2.45 -4.61
N LEU A 28 1.15 2.00 -4.47
CA LEU A 28 0.73 1.03 -3.45
C LEU A 28 0.70 -0.40 -3.97
N GLN A 29 0.81 -0.60 -5.29
CA GLN A 29 0.81 -1.92 -5.89
C GLN A 29 1.97 -2.76 -5.33
N ASP A 30 1.66 -4.01 -4.99
CA ASP A 30 2.54 -5.00 -4.37
C ASP A 30 3.06 -4.63 -2.98
N ALA A 31 2.36 -3.71 -2.32
CA ALA A 31 2.59 -3.43 -0.92
C ALA A 31 2.20 -4.63 -0.06
N ILE A 32 3.14 -5.05 0.79
CA ILE A 32 2.91 -6.11 1.75
C ILE A 32 2.41 -5.47 3.04
N VAL A 33 1.29 -5.97 3.57
CA VAL A 33 0.71 -5.55 4.83
C VAL A 33 0.50 -6.77 5.73
N SER A 34 0.90 -6.65 6.99
CA SER A 34 0.49 -7.63 8.00
C SER A 34 -0.93 -7.32 8.44
N VAL A 35 -1.73 -8.35 8.74
CA VAL A 35 -3.04 -8.17 9.38
C VAL A 35 -2.97 -7.30 10.64
N ARG A 36 -1.89 -7.40 11.43
CA ARG A 36 -1.67 -6.55 12.60
C ARG A 36 -1.45 -5.07 12.29
N GLY A 37 -1.03 -4.77 11.05
CA GLY A 37 -0.83 -3.42 10.57
C GLY A 37 -2.11 -2.74 10.09
N LEU A 38 -3.25 -3.44 10.07
CA LEU A 38 -4.56 -2.87 9.74
C LEU A 38 -5.18 -2.30 11.02
N ILE A 39 -5.46 -1.00 11.02
CA ILE A 39 -5.95 -0.28 12.21
C ILE A 39 -7.19 0.48 11.79
N HIS A 40 -8.34 0.09 12.34
CA HIS A 40 -9.59 0.82 12.21
C HIS A 40 -9.87 1.57 13.51
N THR A 41 -10.05 2.89 13.42
CA THR A 41 -10.36 3.75 14.57
C THR A 41 -11.70 4.45 14.32
N PRO A 42 -12.84 3.83 14.67
CA PRO A 42 -14.17 4.37 14.37
C PRO A 42 -14.42 5.75 15.00
N HIS A 43 -13.89 5.99 16.21
CA HIS A 43 -14.02 7.28 16.89
C HIS A 43 -13.40 8.43 16.09
N ASP A 44 -12.30 8.15 15.39
CA ASP A 44 -11.58 9.14 14.57
C ASP A 44 -12.01 9.09 13.09
N ALA A 45 -13.01 8.26 12.76
CA ALA A 45 -13.45 7.95 11.41
C ALA A 45 -12.26 7.67 10.47
N SER A 46 -11.37 6.77 10.86
CA SER A 46 -10.13 6.52 10.11
C SER A 46 -9.74 5.05 10.00
N PHE A 47 -9.06 4.73 8.91
CA PHE A 47 -8.47 3.42 8.65
C PHE A 47 -7.03 3.58 8.19
N ALA A 48 -6.10 2.89 8.85
CA ALA A 48 -4.68 2.96 8.55
C ALA A 48 -4.07 1.58 8.29
N LEU A 49 -3.04 1.56 7.44
CA LEU A 49 -2.25 0.40 7.12
C LEU A 49 -0.77 0.72 7.29
N TRP A 50 -0.05 -0.14 8.03
CA TRP A 50 1.41 -0.18 7.97
C TRP A 50 1.86 -1.09 6.83
N ILE A 51 2.47 -0.51 5.80
CA ILE A 51 2.80 -1.21 4.56
C ILE A 51 4.30 -1.26 4.30
N ASN A 52 4.72 -2.28 3.56
CA ASN A 52 6.04 -2.38 2.96
C ASN A 52 5.86 -2.35 1.44
N ARG A 53 5.90 -1.15 0.84
CA ARG A 53 5.59 -0.96 -0.57
C ARG A 53 6.78 -1.28 -1.46
N PHE A 54 6.51 -1.83 -2.63
CA PHE A 54 7.50 -1.98 -3.68
C PHE A 54 7.66 -0.63 -4.39
N GLN A 55 8.90 -0.16 -4.58
CA GLN A 55 9.14 1.13 -5.22
C GLN A 55 9.23 0.95 -6.75
N TRP A 56 8.09 0.79 -7.41
CA TRP A 56 8.01 0.70 -8.87
C TRP A 56 8.61 1.93 -9.58
N GLU A 57 8.64 3.07 -8.90
CA GLU A 57 9.20 4.33 -9.39
C GLU A 57 10.75 4.40 -9.35
N LYS A 58 11.43 3.40 -8.78
CA LYS A 58 12.89 3.37 -8.67
C LYS A 58 13.48 2.21 -9.46
N ASP A 59 14.61 2.48 -10.11
CA ASP A 59 15.36 1.44 -10.81
C ASP A 59 15.94 0.42 -9.81
N PRO A 60 15.95 -0.87 -10.17
CA PRO A 60 16.66 -1.88 -9.40
C PRO A 60 18.17 -1.64 -9.45
N ILE A 61 18.89 -2.17 -8.46
CA ILE A 61 20.35 -2.10 -8.39
C ILE A 61 20.98 -3.44 -8.71
N THR A 62 22.19 -3.43 -9.26
CA THR A 62 23.02 -4.64 -9.40
C THR A 62 23.84 -4.86 -8.14
N HIS A 63 23.71 -6.04 -7.53
CA HIS A 63 24.50 -6.52 -6.40
C HIS A 63 25.28 -7.77 -6.81
N GLU A 64 26.28 -8.18 -6.02
CA GLU A 64 27.05 -9.42 -6.25
C GLU A 64 26.14 -10.65 -6.34
N SER A 65 25.02 -10.62 -5.61
CA SER A 65 24.02 -11.68 -5.55
C SER A 65 22.96 -11.62 -6.65
N GLY A 66 22.99 -10.62 -7.53
CA GLY A 66 22.03 -10.42 -8.61
C GLY A 66 21.33 -9.07 -8.58
N VAL A 67 20.20 -8.97 -9.29
CA VAL A 67 19.39 -7.75 -9.35
C VAL A 67 18.56 -7.61 -8.09
N MET A 68 18.64 -6.46 -7.43
CA MET A 68 17.94 -6.18 -6.19
C MET A 68 16.95 -5.03 -6.38
N TYR A 69 15.75 -5.21 -5.84
CA TYR A 69 14.62 -4.30 -5.99
C TYR A 69 14.36 -3.53 -4.69
N PRO A 70 14.09 -2.22 -4.78
CA PRO A 70 13.82 -1.39 -3.62
C PRO A 70 12.41 -1.60 -3.03
N ARG A 71 12.36 -1.73 -1.71
CA ARG A 71 11.14 -1.70 -0.90
C ARG A 71 11.29 -0.70 0.24
N VAL A 72 10.19 -0.12 0.70
CA VAL A 72 10.21 0.88 1.78
C VAL A 72 9.02 0.70 2.71
N HIS A 73 9.24 0.93 4.01
CA HIS A 73 8.14 1.01 4.96
C HIS A 73 7.43 2.34 4.80
N ALA A 74 6.10 2.27 4.68
CA ALA A 74 5.25 3.43 4.53
C ALA A 74 3.96 3.25 5.34
N GLY A 75 3.29 4.37 5.56
CA GLY A 75 2.00 4.43 6.24
C GLY A 75 0.98 4.90 5.24
N LEU A 76 -0.15 4.21 5.20
CA LEU A 76 -1.29 4.55 4.37
C LEU A 76 -2.47 4.84 5.29
N HIS A 77 -3.06 6.02 5.20
CA HIS A 77 -4.12 6.47 6.10
C HIS A 77 -5.29 7.04 5.31
N PHE A 78 -6.48 6.49 5.55
CA PHE A 78 -7.75 6.98 5.06
C PHE A 78 -8.50 7.68 6.20
N ALA A 79 -8.94 8.91 5.97
CA ALA A 79 -9.85 9.63 6.86
C ALA A 79 -11.29 9.57 6.34
N HIS A 80 -12.25 9.96 7.18
CA HIS A 80 -13.69 9.95 6.89
C HIS A 80 -14.25 8.55 6.61
N VAL A 81 -13.66 7.53 7.24
CA VAL A 81 -14.08 6.13 7.16
C VAL A 81 -15.16 5.87 8.20
N ASN A 82 -16.38 5.63 7.73
CA ASN A 82 -17.54 5.40 8.59
C ASN A 82 -17.74 3.90 8.86
N GLN A 83 -17.35 3.06 7.91
CA GLN A 83 -17.50 1.62 8.03
C GLN A 83 -16.38 0.90 7.26
N VAL A 84 -15.97 -0.25 7.79
CA VAL A 84 -14.99 -1.14 7.17
C VAL A 84 -15.60 -2.54 7.04
N HIS A 85 -15.63 -3.05 5.81
CA HIS A 85 -16.09 -4.40 5.50
C HIS A 85 -14.93 -5.23 4.98
N HIS A 86 -14.82 -6.46 5.49
CA HIS A 86 -13.80 -7.41 5.06
C HIS A 86 -14.47 -8.59 4.35
N GLN A 87 -13.91 -9.02 3.21
CA GLN A 87 -14.37 -10.21 2.50
C GLN A 87 -13.22 -11.21 2.35
N ASN A 88 -13.56 -12.51 2.47
CA ASN A 88 -12.61 -13.63 2.40
C ASN A 88 -11.44 -13.49 3.40
N PHE A 89 -11.70 -12.79 4.51
CA PHE A 89 -10.71 -12.39 5.47
C PHE A 89 -11.29 -12.42 6.88
N GLY A 90 -10.67 -13.23 7.75
CA GLY A 90 -10.93 -13.22 9.19
C GLY A 90 -9.78 -12.51 9.91
N HIS A 91 -10.12 -11.60 10.83
CA HIS A 91 -9.15 -10.81 11.61
C HIS A 91 -8.29 -11.64 12.59
N THR A 92 -8.54 -12.96 12.70
CA THR A 92 -7.95 -13.85 13.70
C THR A 92 -6.59 -14.41 13.33
N ASP A 93 -6.20 -14.38 12.05
CA ASP A 93 -4.87 -14.83 11.62
C ASP A 93 -3.90 -13.65 11.50
N HIS A 94 -3.42 -13.20 12.66
CA HIS A 94 -2.52 -12.06 12.78
C HIS A 94 -1.12 -12.28 12.17
N ALA A 95 -0.74 -13.52 11.86
CA ALA A 95 0.54 -13.84 11.21
C ALA A 95 0.45 -13.73 9.68
N LYS A 96 -0.77 -13.66 9.13
CA LYS A 96 -0.99 -13.55 7.70
C LYS A 96 -0.49 -12.22 7.16
N PHE A 97 0.19 -12.30 6.02
CA PHE A 97 0.52 -11.15 5.19
C PHE A 97 -0.43 -11.11 4.00
N LEU A 98 -0.86 -9.91 3.64
CA LEU A 98 -1.61 -9.63 2.43
C LEU A 98 -0.71 -8.83 1.48
N ASN A 99 -0.87 -9.05 0.18
CA ASN A 99 -0.21 -8.26 -0.84
C ASN A 99 -1.28 -7.48 -1.61
N LEU A 100 -1.17 -6.15 -1.56
CA LEU A 100 -2.13 -5.21 -2.14
C LEU A 100 -1.94 -5.16 -3.65
N LEU A 101 -2.99 -5.46 -4.40
CA LEU A 101 -2.99 -5.44 -5.86
C LEU A 101 -3.43 -4.10 -6.41
N THR A 102 -4.46 -3.51 -5.80
CA THR A 102 -4.96 -2.19 -6.21
C THR A 102 -5.78 -1.55 -5.10
N CYS A 103 -5.90 -0.23 -5.18
CA CYS A 103 -6.78 0.61 -4.37
C CYS A 103 -7.59 1.48 -5.33
N GLN A 104 -8.91 1.38 -5.29
CA GLN A 104 -9.78 2.12 -6.21
C GLN A 104 -11.04 2.60 -5.50
N SER A 105 -11.61 3.71 -6.00
CA SER A 105 -12.90 4.19 -5.54
C SER A 105 -13.97 4.00 -6.61
N ASP A 106 -15.19 3.68 -6.18
CA ASP A 106 -16.38 3.80 -7.02
C ASP A 106 -16.96 5.23 -6.99
N GLU A 107 -18.13 5.40 -7.60
CA GLU A 107 -18.85 6.68 -7.66
C GLU A 107 -19.76 6.89 -6.44
N GLU A 108 -19.91 5.88 -5.58
CA GLU A 108 -20.82 5.87 -4.44
C GLU A 108 -20.12 6.19 -3.10
N GLY A 109 -18.81 6.47 -3.12
CA GLY A 109 -18.06 6.83 -1.92
C GLY A 109 -17.45 5.64 -1.20
N GLU A 110 -17.19 4.54 -1.90
CA GLU A 110 -16.47 3.39 -1.35
C GLU A 110 -15.03 3.36 -1.86
N VAL A 111 -14.08 3.08 -0.97
CA VAL A 111 -12.71 2.73 -1.34
C VAL A 111 -12.50 1.22 -1.18
N LEU A 112 -12.20 0.56 -2.29
CA LEU A 112 -11.91 -0.87 -2.34
C LEU A 112 -10.40 -1.13 -2.41
N LEU A 113 -9.89 -1.80 -1.37
CA LEU A 113 -8.56 -2.37 -1.32
C LEU A 113 -8.64 -3.84 -1.71
N THR A 114 -8.03 -4.21 -2.84
CA THR A 114 -8.02 -5.58 -3.34
C THR A 114 -6.65 -6.19 -3.13
N PHE A 115 -6.62 -7.36 -2.49
CA PHE A 115 -5.40 -8.09 -2.19
C PHE A 115 -5.34 -9.41 -2.97
N SER A 116 -4.14 -9.94 -3.14
CA SER A 116 -3.95 -11.28 -3.68
C SER A 116 -4.61 -12.33 -2.79
N GLY A 117 -4.97 -13.47 -3.39
CA GLY A 117 -5.73 -14.52 -2.71
C GLY A 117 -7.21 -14.20 -2.51
N GLY A 118 -7.76 -13.23 -3.26
CA GLY A 118 -9.20 -12.92 -3.27
C GLY A 118 -9.71 -12.19 -2.02
N VAL A 119 -8.80 -11.64 -1.21
CA VAL A 119 -9.13 -10.83 -0.03
C VAL A 119 -9.45 -9.41 -0.47
N THR A 120 -10.52 -8.84 0.09
CA THR A 120 -10.85 -7.42 -0.12
C THR A 120 -11.18 -6.74 1.20
N ILE A 121 -10.85 -5.45 1.27
CA ILE A 121 -11.28 -4.55 2.34
C ILE A 121 -11.97 -3.37 1.67
N ARG A 122 -13.23 -3.14 2.04
CA ARG A 122 -14.03 -2.05 1.53
C ARG A 122 -14.23 -1.01 2.64
N LEU A 123 -13.94 0.25 2.35
CA LEU A 123 -14.08 1.38 3.24
C LEU A 123 -15.22 2.27 2.74
N HIS A 124 -16.28 2.39 3.51
CA HIS A 124 -17.32 3.38 3.23
C HIS A 124 -16.85 4.73 3.75
N VAL A 125 -16.71 5.71 2.86
CA VAL A 125 -16.21 7.05 3.20
C VAL A 125 -17.17 8.16 2.81
N ASP A 126 -17.30 9.19 3.65
CA ASP A 126 -18.07 10.39 3.27
C ASP A 126 -17.36 11.19 2.18
N LYS A 127 -16.03 11.13 2.17
CA LYS A 127 -15.17 11.72 1.14
C LYS A 127 -13.84 11.00 1.09
N ILE A 128 -13.25 10.93 -0.09
CA ILE A 128 -11.91 10.38 -0.26
C ILE A 128 -10.92 11.33 0.38
N TRP A 129 -10.18 10.82 1.36
CA TRP A 129 -9.04 11.53 1.94
C TRP A 129 -7.99 10.53 2.38
N CYS A 130 -7.01 10.32 1.51
CA CYS A 130 -5.96 9.34 1.68
C CYS A 130 -4.59 10.02 1.75
N HIS A 131 -3.75 9.61 2.69
CA HIS A 131 -2.35 10.01 2.79
C HIS A 131 -1.46 8.77 2.76
N MET A 132 -0.40 8.82 1.95
CA MET A 132 0.70 7.85 2.00
C MET A 132 2.00 8.58 2.33
N MET A 133 2.80 8.03 3.26
CA MET A 133 4.12 8.57 3.60
C MET A 133 5.13 7.45 3.84
N ASP A 134 6.26 7.52 3.15
CA ASP A 134 7.44 6.70 3.45
C ASP A 134 8.00 7.06 4.83
N MET A 135 8.36 6.04 5.61
CA MET A 135 8.76 6.15 7.02
C MET A 135 10.13 5.54 7.32
N SER A 136 10.80 4.95 6.33
CA SER A 136 12.14 4.41 6.48
C SER A 136 13.01 4.74 5.27
N GLU A 137 14.31 4.54 5.41
CA GLU A 137 15.16 4.35 4.22
C GLU A 137 14.72 3.09 3.46
N PRO A 138 14.88 3.05 2.12
CA PRO A 138 14.63 1.85 1.34
C PRO A 138 15.58 0.72 1.73
N TRP A 139 15.06 -0.50 1.69
CA TRP A 139 15.83 -1.73 1.77
C TRP A 139 15.65 -2.52 0.47
N TYR A 140 16.52 -3.49 0.22
CA TYR A 140 16.59 -4.16 -1.07
C TYR A 140 16.31 -5.67 -0.93
N THR A 141 15.60 -6.22 -1.92
CA THR A 141 15.23 -7.64 -1.99
C THR A 141 15.50 -8.20 -3.38
N ASP A 142 15.83 -9.48 -3.49
CA ASP A 142 15.89 -10.19 -4.77
C ASP A 142 14.48 -10.62 -5.28
N GLN A 143 13.45 -10.47 -4.43
CA GLN A 143 12.08 -10.84 -4.73
C GLN A 143 11.33 -9.73 -5.47
N LYS A 144 11.25 -9.82 -6.80
CA LYS A 144 10.34 -9.01 -7.61
C LYS A 144 8.91 -9.57 -7.51
N PRO A 145 7.88 -8.73 -7.27
CA PRO A 145 6.49 -9.17 -7.36
C PRO A 145 6.19 -9.81 -8.73
N ALA A 146 5.46 -10.92 -8.70
CA ALA A 146 4.98 -11.62 -9.89
C ALA A 146 3.55 -12.12 -9.62
N HIS A 147 2.60 -11.59 -10.39
CA HIS A 147 1.19 -11.97 -10.29
C HIS A 147 0.68 -12.42 -11.66
N PRO A 148 0.66 -13.74 -11.93
CA PRO A 148 0.10 -14.26 -13.18
C PRO A 148 -1.36 -13.84 -13.34
N GLY A 149 -1.71 -13.17 -14.45
CA GLY A 149 -3.09 -12.91 -14.84
C GLY A 149 -3.70 -11.54 -14.45
N LEU A 150 -2.95 -10.60 -13.88
CA LEU A 150 -3.42 -9.22 -13.63
C LEU A 150 -3.10 -8.23 -14.76
N TYR A 151 -2.43 -8.70 -15.82
CA TYR A 151 -2.22 -7.97 -17.06
C TYR A 151 -2.90 -8.77 -18.19
N GLN A 152 -4.12 -8.38 -18.54
CA GLN A 152 -4.78 -8.71 -19.81
C GLN A 152 -5.31 -7.41 -20.40
#